data_AF-A0A968JNK0-F1
#
_entry.id   AF-A0A968JNK0-F1
#
_cell.length_a   1.000
_cell.length_b   1.000
_cell.length_c   1.000
_cell.angle_alpha   90.00
_cell.angle_beta   90.00
_cell.angle_gamma   90.00
#
_symmetry.space_group_name_H-M   'P 1'
#
loop_
_entity.id
_entity.type
_entity.pdbx_description
1 polymer ?
#
loop_
_entity_poly.entity_id
_entity_poly.type
_entity_poly.pdbx_seq_one_letter_code
_entity_poly.pdbx_strand_id
1 'polypeptide(L)'
;MKDGTIDVEMGIPVNNALEGKGDILAGTYPQSKVATTDYFGFYDNLGKAHSDIQQWLIEMNLQVQGSPMEQYITDPASEPDTAKWLTKIYYPVG
;
A
#
# COMPACT_ATOMS: atom_id res chain seq x y z
N MET A 1 0.24 8.13 18.91
CA MET A 1 -0.76 8.76 18.02
C MET A 1 -1.81 9.44 18.89
N LYS A 2 -2.30 10.62 18.52
CA LYS A 2 -3.47 11.24 19.17
C LYS A 2 -4.73 10.69 18.50
N ASP A 3 -5.84 10.60 19.21
CA ASP A 3 -7.11 10.14 18.65
C ASP A 3 -7.44 10.90 17.34
N GLY A 4 -7.69 10.14 16.27
CA GLY A 4 -8.02 10.68 14.94
C GLY A 4 -6.84 11.04 14.03
N THR A 5 -5.59 10.74 14.41
CA THR A 5 -4.41 10.93 13.53
C THR A 5 -3.83 9.60 13.09
N ILE A 6 -3.42 9.52 11.82
CA ILE A 6 -2.65 8.40 11.27
C ILE A 6 -1.22 8.86 10.97
N ASP A 7 -0.29 7.92 11.06
CA ASP A 7 1.08 8.11 10.59
C ASP A 7 1.20 7.45 9.21
N VAL A 8 1.76 8.17 8.24
CA VAL A 8 1.82 7.75 6.84
C VAL A 8 3.21 8.03 6.31
N GLU A 9 3.85 6.98 5.82
CA GLU A 9 5.09 7.07 5.07
C GLU A 9 4.80 6.92 3.58
N MET A 10 5.48 7.73 2.77
CA MET A 10 5.40 7.66 1.31
C MET A 10 6.80 7.79 0.72
N GLY A 11 7.03 7.12 -0.40
CA GLY A 11 8.33 7.12 -1.03
C GLY A 11 8.32 6.51 -2.42
N ILE A 12 9.48 6.53 -3.04
CA ILE A 12 9.72 5.96 -4.37
C ILE A 12 10.83 4.91 -4.20
N PRO A 13 10.64 3.68 -4.71
CA PRO A 13 11.68 2.67 -4.65
C PRO A 13 12.89 3.12 -5.47
N VAL A 14 14.08 2.95 -4.89
CA VAL A 14 15.38 3.25 -5.51
C VAL A 14 16.23 1.99 -5.57
N ASN A 15 17.15 1.93 -6.52
CA ASN A 15 18.00 0.76 -6.79
C ASN A 15 19.23 0.66 -5.87
N ASN A 16 19.55 1.72 -5.10
CA ASN A 16 20.61 1.72 -4.11
C ASN A 16 20.28 2.65 -2.94
N ALA A 17 20.95 2.44 -1.80
CA ALA A 17 20.84 3.35 -0.68
C ALA A 17 21.31 4.76 -1.09
N LEU A 18 20.53 5.76 -0.69
CA LEU A 18 20.83 7.19 -0.89
C LEU A 18 20.89 7.86 0.48
N GLU A 19 21.69 8.92 0.60
CA GLU A 19 21.60 9.76 1.80
C GLU A 19 20.30 10.55 1.79
N GLY A 20 19.62 10.57 2.94
CA GLY A 20 18.43 11.40 3.13
C GLY A 20 18.77 12.89 3.13
N LYS A 21 17.75 13.73 2.95
CA LYS A 21 17.86 15.19 3.04
C LYS A 21 16.63 15.78 3.73
N GLY A 22 16.85 16.41 4.89
CA GLY A 22 15.77 16.97 5.69
C GLY A 22 14.82 15.86 6.13
N ASP A 23 13.53 15.99 5.79
CA ASP A 23 12.48 15.02 6.13
C ASP A 23 12.40 13.82 5.15
N ILE A 24 13.19 13.84 4.07
CA ILE A 24 13.28 12.71 3.14
C ILE A 24 14.37 11.77 3.65
N LEU A 25 13.96 10.62 4.15
CA LEU A 25 14.85 9.62 4.72
C LEU A 25 14.96 8.41 3.79
N ALA A 26 16.12 7.73 3.84
CA ALA A 26 16.24 6.41 3.24
C ALA A 26 15.60 5.37 4.14
N GLY A 27 14.77 4.51 3.55
CA GLY A 27 14.09 3.43 4.25
C GLY A 27 14.14 2.14 3.44
N THR A 28 13.85 1.04 4.12
CA THR A 28 13.73 -0.27 3.50
C THR A 28 12.47 -0.95 4.00
N TYR A 29 11.71 -1.56 3.11
CA TYR A 29 10.62 -2.45 3.52
C TYR A 29 11.19 -3.83 3.87
N PRO A 30 10.90 -4.36 5.07
CA PRO A 30 11.37 -5.68 5.46
C PRO A 30 10.73 -6.75 4.56
N GLN A 31 11.52 -7.77 4.22
CA GLN A 31 10.98 -8.95 3.58
C GLN A 31 9.97 -9.61 4.52
N SER A 32 8.73 -9.71 4.08
CA SER A 32 7.62 -10.27 4.86
C SER A 32 6.70 -11.10 3.97
N LYS A 33 5.95 -12.03 4.59
CA LYS A 33 4.82 -12.68 3.93
C LYS A 33 3.67 -11.68 3.91
N VAL A 34 3.05 -11.49 2.75
CA VAL A 34 1.96 -10.54 2.58
C VAL A 34 0.78 -11.20 1.89
N ALA A 35 -0.44 -10.79 2.26
CA ALA A 35 -1.59 -10.90 1.39
C ALA A 35 -1.62 -9.70 0.44
N THR A 36 -2.04 -9.90 -0.81
CA THR A 36 -2.04 -8.85 -1.83
C THR A 36 -3.34 -8.85 -2.62
N THR A 37 -3.77 -7.67 -3.05
CA THR A 37 -4.84 -7.51 -4.04
C THR A 37 -4.46 -6.44 -5.05
N ASP A 38 -4.80 -6.67 -6.32
CA ASP A 38 -4.63 -5.73 -7.41
C ASP A 38 -5.98 -5.03 -7.63
N TYR A 39 -6.03 -3.72 -7.40
CA TYR A 39 -7.22 -2.90 -7.58
C TYR A 39 -7.12 -2.05 -8.85
N PHE A 40 -8.17 -2.09 -9.67
CA PHE A 40 -8.31 -1.29 -10.89
C PHE A 40 -9.49 -0.33 -10.74
N GLY A 41 -9.24 0.98 -10.83
CA GLY A 41 -10.29 1.99 -10.76
C GLY A 41 -9.92 3.26 -10.00
N PHE A 42 -10.94 4.07 -9.73
CA PHE A 42 -10.82 5.33 -8.98
C PHE A 42 -10.42 5.11 -7.52
N TYR A 43 -9.54 5.97 -7.01
CA TYR A 43 -9.05 5.90 -5.64
C TYR A 43 -10.13 6.04 -4.56
N ASP A 44 -11.24 6.75 -4.86
CA ASP A 44 -12.39 6.88 -3.96
C ASP A 44 -12.98 5.52 -3.53
N ASN A 45 -12.77 4.47 -4.34
CA ASN A 45 -13.25 3.13 -4.07
C ASN A 45 -12.19 2.18 -3.47
N LEU A 46 -10.98 2.67 -3.17
CA LEU A 46 -9.92 1.87 -2.53
C LEU A 46 -10.37 1.28 -1.18
N GLY A 47 -11.21 2.00 -0.44
CA GLY A 47 -11.78 1.50 0.81
C GLY A 47 -12.50 0.15 0.65
N LYS A 48 -13.12 -0.11 -0.51
CA LYS A 48 -13.72 -1.40 -0.82
C LYS A 48 -12.66 -2.48 -1.01
N ALA A 49 -11.58 -2.19 -1.73
CA ALA A 49 -10.49 -3.14 -1.94
C ALA A 49 -9.80 -3.53 -0.61
N HIS A 50 -9.63 -2.56 0.30
CA HIS A 50 -9.15 -2.83 1.66
C HIS A 50 -10.13 -3.73 2.44
N SER A 51 -11.43 -3.47 2.33
CA SER A 51 -12.46 -4.28 2.99
C SER A 51 -12.48 -5.72 2.45
N ASP A 52 -12.36 -5.89 1.14
CA ASP A 52 -12.40 -7.20 0.47
C ASP A 52 -11.20 -8.07 0.90
N ILE A 53 -9.97 -7.53 0.93
CA ILE A 53 -8.79 -8.30 1.37
C ILE A 53 -8.81 -8.59 2.88
N GLN A 54 -9.30 -7.66 3.70
CA GLN A 54 -9.46 -7.90 5.14
C GLN A 54 -10.47 -9.01 5.42
N GLN A 55 -11.58 -9.04 4.68
CA GLN A 55 -12.56 -10.13 4.76
C GLN A 55 -11.95 -11.47 4.36
N TRP A 56 -11.20 -11.51 3.25
CA TRP A 56 -10.50 -12.72 2.81
C TRP A 56 -9.47 -13.21 3.84
N LEU A 57 -8.73 -12.30 4.49
CA LEU A 57 -7.77 -12.64 5.55
C LEU A 57 -8.45 -13.35 6.73
N ILE A 58 -9.63 -12.87 7.13
CA ILE A 58 -10.45 -13.49 8.20
C ILE A 58 -10.86 -14.91 7.79
N GLU A 59 -11.35 -15.09 6.56
CA GLU A 59 -11.76 -16.39 6.03
C GLU A 59 -10.61 -17.40 5.98
N MET A 60 -9.40 -16.93 5.69
CA MET A 60 -8.18 -17.75 5.65
C MET A 60 -7.53 -17.93 7.02
N ASN A 61 -8.11 -17.36 8.08
CA ASN A 61 -7.60 -17.39 9.45
C ASN A 61 -6.13 -16.91 9.54
N LEU A 62 -5.80 -15.86 8.78
CA LEU A 62 -4.49 -15.22 8.74
C LEU A 62 -4.49 -13.97 9.63
N GLN A 63 -3.45 -13.79 10.44
CA GLN A 63 -3.31 -12.61 11.30
C GLN A 63 -2.50 -11.52 10.59
N VAL A 64 -2.97 -10.27 10.66
CA VAL A 64 -2.26 -9.11 10.13
C VAL A 64 -1.12 -8.72 11.07
N GLN A 65 0.07 -8.52 10.52
CA GLN A 65 1.32 -8.27 11.27
C GLN A 65 1.93 -6.91 10.89
N GLY A 66 1.14 -5.84 11.01
CA GLY A 66 1.60 -4.47 10.76
C GLY A 66 0.62 -3.65 9.93
N SER A 67 1.10 -2.50 9.45
CA SER A 67 0.30 -1.59 8.62
C SER A 67 0.21 -2.09 7.17
N PRO A 68 -0.91 -1.82 6.48
CA PRO A 68 -0.99 -2.06 5.05
C PRO A 68 -0.10 -1.09 4.26
N MET A 69 0.20 -1.45 3.02
CA MET A 69 0.93 -0.61 2.07
C MET A 69 0.17 -0.56 0.74
N GLU A 70 0.10 0.63 0.15
CA GLU A 70 -0.41 0.84 -1.21
C GLU A 70 0.74 1.18 -2.16
N GLN A 71 0.71 0.61 -3.36
CA GLN A 71 1.62 0.94 -4.45
C GLN A 71 0.84 1.37 -5.68
N TYR A 72 0.94 2.64 -6.05
CA TYR A 72 0.30 3.23 -7.22
C TYR A 72 1.17 2.97 -8.46
N ILE A 73 0.78 1.99 -9.28
CA ILE A 73 1.59 1.51 -10.41
C ILE A 73 1.37 2.36 -11.66
N THR A 74 0.11 2.69 -11.96
CA THR A 74 -0.25 3.52 -13.11
C THR A 74 -0.36 4.98 -12.65
N ASP A 75 0.32 5.90 -13.33
CA ASP A 75 0.22 7.34 -13.07
C ASP A 75 -1.04 7.92 -13.74
N PRO A 76 -2.00 8.47 -12.97
CA PRO A 76 -3.20 9.15 -13.48
C PRO A 76 -2.94 10.28 -14.48
N ALA A 77 -1.78 10.95 -14.37
CA ALA A 77 -1.41 12.01 -15.31
C ALA A 77 -1.04 11.45 -16.70
N SER A 78 -0.67 10.17 -16.78
CA SER A 78 -0.23 9.49 -18.00
C SER A 78 -1.32 8.62 -18.65
N GLU A 79 -2.29 8.13 -17.88
CA GLU A 79 -3.37 7.28 -18.37
C GLU A 79 -4.72 7.90 -17.99
N PRO A 80 -5.53 8.39 -18.95
CA PRO A 80 -6.82 8.98 -18.65
C PRO A 80 -7.92 7.94 -18.37
N ASP A 81 -7.76 6.69 -18.80
CA ASP A 81 -8.74 5.63 -18.53
C ASP A 81 -8.53 5.06 -17.12
N THR A 82 -9.39 5.48 -16.20
CA THR A 82 -9.34 5.08 -14.79
C THR A 82 -9.53 3.59 -14.58
N ALA A 83 -10.17 2.86 -15.51
CA ALA A 83 -10.30 1.40 -15.40
C ALA A 83 -8.96 0.68 -15.52
N LYS A 84 -7.90 1.36 -15.97
CA LYS A 84 -6.53 0.84 -16.06
C LYS A 84 -5.62 1.31 -14.92
N TRP A 85 -6.13 2.11 -14.00
CA TRP A 85 -5.34 2.59 -12.87
C TRP A 85 -5.13 1.46 -11.88
N LEU A 86 -3.91 0.91 -11.87
CA LEU A 86 -3.56 -0.18 -10.98
C LEU A 86 -2.98 0.37 -9.67
N THR A 87 -3.63 0.02 -8.57
CA THR A 87 -3.09 0.13 -7.21
C THR A 87 -2.93 -1.27 -6.62
N LYS A 88 -1.73 -1.62 -6.18
CA LYS A 88 -1.48 -2.86 -5.45
C LYS A 88 -1.57 -2.58 -3.96
N ILE A 89 -2.34 -3.39 -3.24
CA ILE A 89 -2.51 -3.27 -1.79
C ILE A 89 -1.91 -4.51 -1.12
N TYR A 90 -1.08 -4.28 -0.10
CA TYR A 90 -0.37 -5.33 0.63
C TYR A 90 -0.71 -5.28 2.11
N TYR A 91 -0.95 -6.44 2.71
CA TYR A 91 -1.08 -6.63 4.16
C TYR A 91 -0.05 -7.63 4.65
N PRO A 92 0.90 -7.25 5.52
CA PRO A 92 1.79 -8.20 6.18
C PRO A 92 1.00 -9.22 6.98
N VAL A 93 1.37 -10.50 6.89
CA VAL A 93 0.71 -11.61 7.60
C VAL A 93 1.70 -12.56 8.25
N GLY A 94 1.27 -13.23 9.32
CA GLY A 94 2.05 -14.21 10.07
C GLY A 94 1.19 -15.16 10.89
#